data_AF-L7QQZ7-F1
#
_entry.id   AF-L7QQZ7-F1
#
_cell.length_a   1.000
_cell.length_b   1.000
_cell.length_c   1.000
_cell.angle_alpha   90.00
_cell.angle_beta   90.00
_cell.angle_gamma   90.00
#
_symmetry.space_group_name_H-M   'P 1'
#
loop_
_entity.id
_entity.type
_entity.pdbx_description
1 polymer ?
#
loop_
_entity_poly.entity_id
_entity_poly.type
_entity_poly.pdbx_seq_one_letter_code
_entity_poly.pdbx_strand_id
1 'polypeptide(L)'
;ASPACTELEVVMLDWLGQMLGLPDAFLARSGGVGGGVIQGTASEATLVALLGAKARTIKRLRKANPEWNDADIISKLVGYCSIKQAHSSVERAGLLGGVRLRLLKPDSRRRLRGDTLRDAIEADKAMGLIPFYAVSTLGTTSSCTFDALEEMGDVCLEHGVWLHVDAAYAGSAFICPEYRHLMTGVEKADS
;
A
#
# COMPACT_ATOMS: atom_id res chain seq x y z
N ALA A 1 -19.37 -21.44 15.17
CA ALA A 1 -18.16 -21.36 14.33
C ALA A 1 -18.45 -22.08 13.01
N SER A 2 -18.03 -21.53 11.87
CA SER A 2 -18.18 -22.15 10.55
C SER A 2 -16.78 -22.32 9.93
N PRO A 3 -16.09 -23.45 10.18
CA PRO A 3 -14.71 -23.65 9.72
C PRO A 3 -14.58 -23.52 8.19
N ALA A 4 -15.54 -24.07 7.45
CA ALA A 4 -15.58 -24.00 6.00
C ALA A 4 -15.64 -22.56 5.46
N CYS A 5 -16.24 -21.63 6.20
CA CYS A 5 -16.30 -20.23 5.78
C CYS A 5 -14.90 -19.61 5.68
N THR A 6 -14.01 -19.91 6.62
CA THR A 6 -12.65 -19.37 6.64
C THR A 6 -11.73 -20.17 5.71
N GLU A 7 -11.80 -21.49 5.75
CA GLU A 7 -10.90 -22.34 4.95
C GLU A 7 -11.15 -22.18 3.44
N LEU A 8 -12.42 -22.07 3.02
CA LEU A 8 -12.74 -21.86 1.61
C LEU A 8 -12.21 -20.52 1.11
N GLU A 9 -12.33 -19.45 1.91
CA GLU A 9 -11.83 -18.12 1.55
C GLU A 9 -10.32 -18.15 1.28
N VAL A 10 -9.54 -18.77 2.17
CA VAL A 10 -8.09 -18.90 2.02
C VAL A 10 -7.73 -19.59 0.70
N VAL A 11 -8.39 -20.71 0.38
CA VAL A 11 -8.13 -21.45 -0.86
C VAL A 11 -8.53 -20.65 -2.10
N MET A 12 -9.67 -19.95 -2.07
CA MET A 12 -10.13 -19.11 -3.19
C MET A 12 -9.16 -17.96 -3.46
N LEU A 13 -8.64 -17.33 -2.41
CA LEU A 13 -7.69 -16.23 -2.57
C LEU A 13 -6.31 -16.71 -3.02
N ASP A 14 -5.89 -17.90 -2.64
CA ASP A 14 -4.71 -18.54 -3.22
C ASP A 14 -4.89 -18.83 -4.71
N TRP A 15 -6.07 -19.26 -5.14
CA TRP A 15 -6.38 -19.45 -6.57
C TRP A 15 -6.35 -18.12 -7.32
N LEU A 16 -7.00 -17.09 -6.77
CA LEU A 16 -6.99 -15.76 -7.38
C LEU A 16 -5.56 -15.19 -7.45
N GLY A 17 -4.77 -15.30 -6.40
CA GLY A 17 -3.37 -14.85 -6.39
C GLY A 17 -2.53 -15.54 -7.46
N GLN A 18 -2.71 -16.85 -7.64
CA GLN A 18 -2.07 -17.59 -8.73
C GLN A 18 -2.55 -17.16 -10.13
N MET A 19 -3.84 -16.91 -10.30
CA MET A 19 -4.39 -16.42 -11.56
C MET A 19 -3.84 -15.04 -11.92
N LEU A 20 -3.68 -14.16 -10.94
CA LEU A 20 -3.06 -12.84 -11.12
C LEU A 20 -1.55 -12.94 -11.38
N GLY A 21 -0.90 -14.03 -10.94
CA GLY A 21 0.56 -14.16 -10.97
C GLY A 21 1.25 -13.39 -9.85
N LEU A 22 0.61 -13.29 -8.68
CA LEU A 22 1.20 -12.67 -7.50
C LEU A 22 2.38 -13.50 -6.95
N PRO A 23 3.36 -12.85 -6.32
CA PRO A 23 4.46 -13.55 -5.63
C PRO A 23 3.95 -14.52 -4.55
N ASP A 24 4.67 -15.63 -4.35
CA ASP A 24 4.34 -16.66 -3.35
C ASP A 24 4.22 -16.10 -1.93
N ALA A 25 4.89 -14.98 -1.64
CA ALA A 25 4.80 -14.27 -0.36
C ALA A 25 3.37 -13.82 0.00
N PHE A 26 2.48 -13.65 -0.99
CA PHE A 26 1.06 -13.32 -0.78
C PHE A 26 0.14 -14.54 -0.69
N LEU A 27 0.66 -15.74 -0.94
CA LEU A 27 -0.14 -16.97 -0.99
C LEU A 27 -0.02 -17.73 0.33
N ALA A 28 -1.15 -18.07 0.95
CA ALA A 28 -1.19 -18.83 2.19
C ALA A 28 -0.59 -20.25 2.01
N ARG A 29 -0.81 -20.88 0.86
CA ARG A 29 -0.24 -22.18 0.49
C ARG A 29 1.30 -22.23 0.48
N SER A 30 1.99 -21.09 0.47
CA SER A 30 3.46 -21.05 0.51
C SER A 30 4.02 -21.49 1.86
N GLY A 31 3.20 -21.55 2.91
CA GLY A 31 3.66 -21.75 4.29
C GLY A 31 4.36 -20.53 4.88
N GLY A 32 4.37 -19.40 4.16
CA GLY A 32 4.86 -18.11 4.63
C GLY A 32 3.92 -17.43 5.63
N VAL A 33 4.21 -16.16 5.93
CA VAL A 33 3.44 -15.33 6.88
C VAL A 33 2.35 -14.48 6.21
N GLY A 34 2.19 -14.60 4.89
CA GLY A 34 1.22 -13.86 4.10
C GLY A 34 -0.07 -14.64 3.80
N GLY A 35 -0.97 -14.02 3.05
CA GLY A 35 -2.24 -14.59 2.63
C GLY A 35 -3.23 -13.51 2.17
N GLY A 36 -4.32 -13.94 1.54
CA GLY A 36 -5.43 -13.07 1.17
C GLY A 36 -6.54 -13.04 2.22
N VAL A 37 -7.33 -11.96 2.22
CA VAL A 37 -8.62 -11.87 2.91
C VAL A 37 -9.63 -11.11 2.04
N ILE A 38 -10.91 -11.49 2.08
CA ILE A 38 -11.98 -10.75 1.40
C ILE A 38 -12.34 -9.52 2.24
N GLN A 39 -12.31 -8.34 1.62
CA GLN A 39 -12.77 -7.08 2.21
C GLN A 39 -14.10 -6.67 1.58
N GLY A 40 -14.90 -5.87 2.29
CA GLY A 40 -16.18 -5.38 1.76
C GLY A 40 -16.00 -4.43 0.58
N THR A 41 -14.94 -3.61 0.62
CA THR A 41 -14.57 -2.68 -0.46
C THR A 41 -13.07 -2.45 -0.54
N ALA A 42 -12.57 -1.97 -1.69
CA ALA A 42 -11.19 -1.47 -1.81
C ALA A 42 -10.92 -0.29 -0.84
N SER A 43 -11.94 0.52 -0.52
CA SER A 43 -11.80 1.62 0.44
C SER A 43 -11.50 1.11 1.86
N GLU A 44 -12.18 0.05 2.27
CA GLU A 44 -11.91 -0.63 3.54
C GLU A 44 -10.53 -1.29 3.52
N ALA A 45 -10.15 -1.95 2.43
CA ALA A 45 -8.82 -2.55 2.27
C ALA A 45 -7.69 -1.52 2.44
N THR A 46 -7.80 -0.35 1.80
CA THR A 46 -6.84 0.75 1.96
C THR A 46 -6.78 1.26 3.40
N LEU A 47 -7.92 1.35 4.10
CA LEU A 47 -7.94 1.74 5.51
C LEU A 47 -7.27 0.67 6.39
N VAL A 48 -7.54 -0.60 6.15
CA VAL A 48 -6.91 -1.72 6.88
C VAL A 48 -5.40 -1.72 6.69
N ALA A 49 -4.92 -1.55 5.45
CA ALA A 49 -3.50 -1.44 5.14
C ALA A 49 -2.85 -0.25 5.87
N LEU A 50 -3.48 0.93 5.85
CA LEU A 50 -3.00 2.12 6.57
C LEU A 50 -2.93 1.89 8.08
N LEU A 51 -3.95 1.26 8.68
CA LEU A 51 -3.97 0.95 10.10
C LEU A 51 -2.90 -0.09 10.47
N GLY A 52 -2.68 -1.10 9.62
CA GLY A 52 -1.59 -2.07 9.77
C GLY A 52 -0.21 -1.40 9.73
N ALA A 53 0.03 -0.55 8.73
CA ALA A 53 1.26 0.24 8.59
C ALA A 53 1.50 1.16 9.81
N LYS A 54 0.45 1.83 10.28
CA LYS A 54 0.47 2.69 11.47
C LYS A 54 0.84 1.89 12.71
N ALA A 55 0.17 0.77 12.98
CA ALA A 55 0.43 -0.08 14.14
C ALA A 55 1.85 -0.66 14.12
N ARG A 56 2.31 -1.15 12.96
CA ARG A 56 3.69 -1.64 12.76
C ARG A 56 4.72 -0.56 13.05
N THR A 57 4.48 0.66 12.57
CA THR A 57 5.39 1.80 12.74
C THR A 57 5.45 2.27 14.20
N ILE A 58 4.31 2.41 14.88
CA ILE A 58 4.25 2.76 16.30
C ILE A 58 5.00 1.72 17.13
N LYS A 59 4.73 0.42 16.91
CA LYS A 59 5.40 -0.67 17.62
C LYS A 59 6.93 -0.64 17.41
N ARG A 60 7.39 -0.42 16.18
CA ARG A 60 8.81 -0.29 15.85
C ARG A 60 9.46 0.89 16.58
N LEU A 61 8.82 2.06 16.57
CA LEU A 61 9.35 3.27 17.18
C LEU A 61 9.33 3.23 18.70
N ARG A 62 8.28 2.69 19.33
CA ARG A 62 8.22 2.47 20.78
C ARG A 62 9.31 1.52 21.25
N LYS A 63 9.64 0.50 20.47
CA LYS A 63 10.74 -0.42 20.77
C LYS A 63 12.11 0.27 20.71
N ALA A 64 12.29 1.18 19.76
CA ALA A 64 13.53 1.93 19.59
C ALA A 64 13.66 3.13 20.55
N ASN A 65 12.53 3.72 20.96
CA ASN A 65 12.43 4.93 21.79
C ASN A 65 11.33 4.72 22.86
N PRO A 66 11.62 3.99 23.96
CA PRO A 66 10.63 3.61 24.98
C PRO A 66 9.95 4.78 25.69
N GLU A 67 10.56 5.96 25.67
CA GLU A 67 10.05 7.20 26.26
C GLU A 67 9.04 7.94 25.37
N TRP A 68 8.97 7.65 24.07
CA TRP A 68 8.01 8.30 23.17
C TRP A 68 6.62 7.75 23.40
N ASN A 69 5.61 8.61 23.58
CA ASN A 69 4.22 8.15 23.63
C ASN A 69 3.60 8.00 22.23
N ASP A 70 2.51 7.25 22.13
CA ASP A 70 1.85 6.96 20.86
C ASP A 70 1.28 8.23 20.20
N ALA A 71 0.78 9.20 20.98
CA ALA A 71 0.20 10.43 20.45
C ALA A 71 1.25 11.29 19.72
N ASP A 72 2.45 11.42 20.31
CA ASP A 72 3.57 12.14 19.72
C ASP A 72 4.03 11.49 18.42
N ILE A 73 4.12 10.15 18.40
CA ILE A 73 4.44 9.39 17.19
C ILE A 73 3.40 9.66 16.11
N ILE A 74 2.12 9.46 16.43
CA ILE A 74 1.00 9.61 15.48
C ILE A 74 0.97 11.02 14.90
N SER A 75 1.23 12.05 15.71
CA SER A 75 1.25 13.45 15.26
C SER A 75 2.29 13.74 14.18
N LYS A 76 3.34 12.92 14.09
CA LYS A 76 4.45 13.03 13.13
C LYS A 76 4.31 12.09 11.93
N LEU A 77 3.38 11.14 11.95
CA LEU A 77 3.19 10.20 10.84
C LEU A 77 2.68 10.91 9.58
N VAL A 78 3.32 10.61 8.45
CA VAL A 78 2.91 11.08 7.13
C VAL A 78 2.86 9.92 6.12
N GLY A 79 1.74 9.83 5.40
CA GLY A 79 1.57 8.93 4.27
C GLY A 79 1.49 9.67 2.93
N TYR A 80 1.64 8.95 1.82
CA TYR A 80 1.76 9.53 0.48
C TYR A 80 0.83 8.88 -0.53
N CYS A 81 0.26 9.69 -1.41
CA CYS A 81 -0.48 9.20 -2.58
C CYS A 81 -0.50 10.24 -3.71
N SER A 82 -0.96 9.80 -4.88
CA SER A 82 -1.01 10.60 -6.11
C SER A 82 -2.14 11.64 -6.08
N ILE A 83 -1.82 12.93 -6.25
CA ILE A 83 -2.83 14.01 -6.23
C ILE A 83 -3.79 13.89 -7.41
N LYS A 84 -5.10 13.98 -7.15
CA LYS A 84 -6.19 13.88 -8.15
C LYS A 84 -6.25 12.56 -8.96
N GLN A 85 -5.39 11.59 -8.66
CA GLN A 85 -5.32 10.31 -9.36
C GLN A 85 -5.58 9.13 -8.43
N ALA A 86 -5.14 9.24 -7.16
CA ALA A 86 -5.61 8.34 -6.11
C ALA A 86 -7.12 8.51 -5.90
N HIS A 87 -7.80 7.40 -5.65
CA HIS A 87 -9.22 7.43 -5.32
C HIS A 87 -9.44 8.15 -3.96
N SER A 88 -10.59 8.81 -3.80
CA SER A 88 -10.93 9.57 -2.58
C SER A 88 -10.93 8.72 -1.30
N SER A 89 -10.96 7.40 -1.43
CA SER A 89 -10.79 6.43 -0.35
C SER A 89 -9.47 6.60 0.40
N VAL A 90 -8.39 6.99 -0.28
CA VAL A 90 -7.09 7.16 0.37
C VAL A 90 -7.12 8.34 1.34
N GLU A 91 -7.66 9.49 0.90
CA GLU A 91 -7.85 10.65 1.76
C GLU A 91 -8.77 10.34 2.95
N ARG A 92 -9.86 9.60 2.69
CA ARG A 92 -10.77 9.13 3.74
C ARG A 92 -10.07 8.19 4.73
N ALA A 93 -9.19 7.31 4.27
CA ALA A 93 -8.41 6.43 5.12
C ALA A 93 -7.43 7.22 6.01
N GLY A 94 -6.78 8.27 5.48
CA GLY A 94 -5.94 9.17 6.27
C GLY A 94 -6.72 9.91 7.36
N LEU A 95 -7.90 10.43 7.00
CA LEU A 95 -8.81 11.11 7.94
C LEU A 95 -9.26 10.18 9.08
N LEU A 96 -9.79 9.00 8.73
CA LEU A 96 -10.26 8.01 9.71
C LEU A 96 -9.10 7.40 10.52
N GLY A 97 -7.93 7.24 9.89
CA GLY A 97 -6.71 6.77 10.53
C GLY A 97 -6.05 7.83 11.43
N GLY A 98 -6.49 9.09 11.38
CA GLY A 98 -5.93 10.19 12.16
C GLY A 98 -4.45 10.44 11.83
N VAL A 99 -4.08 10.39 10.54
CA VAL A 99 -2.72 10.59 10.06
C VAL A 99 -2.68 11.66 8.97
N ARG A 100 -1.52 12.29 8.79
CA ARG A 100 -1.33 13.26 7.71
C ARG A 100 -1.13 12.51 6.40
N LEU A 101 -1.74 13.01 5.32
CA LEU A 101 -1.48 12.55 3.97
C LEU A 101 -0.92 13.71 3.15
N ARG A 102 0.19 13.44 2.45
CA ARG A 102 0.80 14.35 1.50
C ARG A 102 0.46 13.89 0.08
N LEU A 103 -0.24 14.74 -0.64
CA LEU A 103 -0.63 14.49 -2.02
C LEU A 103 0.51 14.91 -2.96
N LEU A 104 1.05 13.95 -3.71
CA LEU A 104 2.21 14.12 -4.57
C LEU A 104 1.79 14.34 -6.02
N LYS A 105 2.50 15.22 -6.72
CA LYS A 105 2.19 15.56 -8.12
C LYS A 105 2.74 14.48 -9.06
N PRO A 106 1.90 13.86 -9.91
CA PRO A 106 2.35 12.95 -10.96
C PRO A 106 3.21 13.63 -12.02
N ASP A 107 3.91 12.82 -12.80
CA ASP A 107 4.61 13.25 -14.00
C ASP A 107 3.64 13.65 -15.14
N SER A 108 4.20 14.02 -16.30
CA SER A 108 3.42 14.40 -17.49
C SER A 108 2.55 13.26 -18.05
N ARG A 109 2.82 12.00 -17.67
CA ARG A 109 2.03 10.82 -18.02
C ARG A 109 1.00 10.47 -16.96
N ARG A 110 0.85 11.32 -15.92
CA ARG A 110 -0.05 11.11 -14.77
C ARG A 110 0.30 9.86 -13.97
N ARG A 111 1.60 9.57 -13.85
CA ARG A 111 2.14 8.49 -13.02
C ARG A 111 2.88 9.10 -11.84
N LEU A 112 2.64 8.61 -10.63
CA LEU A 112 3.52 8.91 -9.51
C LEU A 112 4.84 8.17 -9.72
N ARG A 113 5.95 8.88 -9.50
CA ARG A 113 7.32 8.42 -9.78
C ARG A 113 8.12 8.28 -8.50
N GLY A 114 9.12 7.39 -8.53
CA GLY A 114 9.94 7.12 -7.34
C GLY A 114 10.73 8.34 -6.87
N ASP A 115 11.26 9.15 -7.79
CA ASP A 115 11.97 10.40 -7.47
C ASP A 115 11.09 11.39 -6.70
N THR A 116 9.87 11.62 -7.17
CA THR A 116 8.88 12.47 -6.50
C THR A 116 8.56 11.97 -5.09
N LEU A 117 8.43 10.66 -4.92
CA LEU A 117 8.19 10.05 -3.61
C LEU A 117 9.42 10.21 -2.69
N ARG A 118 10.62 9.97 -3.20
CA ARG A 118 11.89 10.11 -2.48
C ARG A 118 12.09 11.53 -1.97
N ASP A 119 11.97 12.52 -2.86
CA ASP A 119 12.12 13.93 -2.51
C ASP A 119 11.14 14.35 -1.40
N ALA A 120 9.89 13.86 -1.47
CA ALA A 120 8.89 14.13 -0.45
C ALA A 120 9.26 13.49 0.90
N ILE A 121 9.68 12.23 0.89
CA ILE A 121 10.11 11.47 2.07
C ILE A 121 11.31 12.14 2.75
N GLU A 122 12.32 12.54 1.99
CA GLU A 122 13.53 13.19 2.51
C GLU A 122 13.22 14.57 3.09
N ALA A 123 12.39 15.37 2.41
CA ALA A 123 11.94 16.66 2.92
C ALA A 123 11.15 16.52 4.23
N ASP A 124 10.24 15.53 4.30
CA ASP A 124 9.43 15.30 5.50
C ASP A 124 10.28 14.78 6.66
N LYS A 125 11.27 13.91 6.41
CA LYS A 125 12.26 13.50 7.42
C LYS A 125 13.07 14.68 7.94
N ALA A 126 13.52 15.60 7.06
CA ALA A 126 14.25 16.80 7.45
C ALA A 126 13.42 17.73 8.35
N MET A 127 12.09 17.70 8.24
CA MET A 127 11.15 18.40 9.13
C MET A 127 10.80 17.63 10.40
N GLY A 128 11.40 16.45 10.64
CA GLY A 128 11.13 15.61 11.80
C GLY A 128 9.82 14.82 11.72
N LEU A 129 9.21 14.73 10.54
CA LEU A 129 8.07 13.84 10.27
C LEU A 129 8.55 12.40 10.03
N ILE A 130 7.61 11.47 10.11
CA ILE A 130 7.85 10.04 10.04
C ILE A 130 7.06 9.46 8.85
N PRO A 131 7.71 9.32 7.69
CA PRO A 131 7.18 8.58 6.55
C PRO A 131 6.86 7.14 6.96
N PHE A 132 5.64 6.68 6.69
CA PHE A 132 5.24 5.33 7.11
C PHE A 132 4.37 4.56 6.10
N TYR A 133 3.69 5.23 5.18
CA TYR A 133 2.75 4.60 4.26
C TYR A 133 2.74 5.29 2.90
N ALA A 134 2.71 4.53 1.81
CA ALA A 134 2.53 5.04 0.46
C ALA A 134 1.51 4.18 -0.29
N VAL A 135 0.70 4.81 -1.13
CA VAL A 135 -0.24 4.11 -2.02
C VAL A 135 0.20 4.31 -3.46
N SER A 136 0.44 3.19 -4.16
CA SER A 136 0.64 3.14 -5.61
C SER A 136 -0.66 2.71 -6.27
N THR A 137 -1.22 3.54 -7.15
CA THR A 137 -2.47 3.23 -7.85
C THR A 137 -2.18 2.63 -9.23
N LEU A 138 -2.68 1.41 -9.47
CA LEU A 138 -2.64 0.74 -10.77
C LEU A 138 -4.03 0.78 -11.41
N GLY A 139 -4.22 1.70 -12.35
CA GLY A 139 -5.52 1.95 -12.98
C GLY A 139 -6.32 3.04 -12.27
N THR A 140 -5.79 4.26 -12.26
CA THR A 140 -6.44 5.44 -11.66
C THR A 140 -7.87 5.64 -12.19
N THR A 141 -8.78 6.13 -11.35
CA THR A 141 -10.19 6.32 -11.73
C THR A 141 -10.38 7.28 -12.91
N SER A 142 -9.56 8.33 -13.01
CA SER A 142 -9.76 9.39 -13.99
C SER A 142 -9.41 8.99 -15.43
N SER A 143 -8.38 8.16 -15.59
CA SER A 143 -7.78 7.92 -16.91
C SER A 143 -7.03 6.61 -17.05
N CYS A 144 -7.20 5.69 -16.09
CA CYS A 144 -6.56 4.38 -16.07
C CYS A 144 -5.04 4.44 -16.28
N THR A 145 -4.35 5.36 -15.59
CA THR A 145 -2.89 5.37 -15.55
C THR A 145 -2.36 4.50 -14.43
N PHE A 146 -1.07 4.16 -14.50
CA PHE A 146 -0.39 3.23 -13.62
C PHE A 146 0.82 3.93 -13.03
N ASP A 147 0.86 4.08 -11.71
CA ASP A 147 2.02 4.61 -11.01
C ASP A 147 3.26 3.74 -11.28
N ALA A 148 4.46 4.31 -11.12
CA ALA A 148 5.71 3.60 -11.34
C ALA A 148 6.04 2.70 -10.14
N LEU A 149 5.29 1.60 -10.02
CA LEU A 149 5.33 0.70 -8.86
C LEU A 149 6.73 0.20 -8.53
N GLU A 150 7.50 -0.23 -9.54
CA GLU A 150 8.86 -0.71 -9.34
C GLU A 150 9.77 0.35 -8.69
N GLU A 151 9.70 1.60 -9.17
CA GLU A 151 10.47 2.73 -8.65
C GLU A 151 10.01 3.13 -7.24
N MET A 152 8.69 3.17 -7.01
CA MET A 152 8.12 3.48 -5.70
C MET A 152 8.48 2.39 -4.67
N GLY A 153 8.47 1.12 -5.09
CA GLY A 153 8.87 -0.02 -4.27
C GLY A 153 10.30 0.10 -3.76
N ASP A 154 11.25 0.47 -4.62
CA ASP A 154 12.65 0.67 -4.21
C ASP A 154 12.77 1.77 -3.14
N VAL A 155 12.07 2.88 -3.33
CA VAL A 155 12.05 4.00 -2.39
C VAL A 155 11.41 3.60 -1.06
N CYS A 156 10.30 2.85 -1.10
CA CYS A 156 9.61 2.36 0.08
C CYS A 156 10.47 1.41 0.91
N LEU A 157 11.15 0.46 0.25
CA LEU A 157 12.08 -0.47 0.90
C LEU A 157 13.24 0.26 1.55
N GLU A 158 13.88 1.19 0.83
CA GLU A 158 15.02 1.96 1.33
C GLU A 158 14.66 2.77 2.58
N HIS A 159 13.46 3.34 2.60
CA HIS A 159 13.03 4.21 3.70
C HIS A 159 12.18 3.50 4.76
N GLY A 160 11.92 2.21 4.60
CA GLY A 160 11.10 1.41 5.51
C GLY A 160 9.67 1.93 5.64
N VAL A 161 9.07 2.32 4.51
CA VAL A 161 7.70 2.82 4.33
C VAL A 161 6.84 1.68 3.79
N TRP A 162 5.67 1.47 4.38
CA TRP A 162 4.73 0.46 3.91
C TRP A 162 4.18 0.84 2.54
N LEU A 163 4.25 -0.06 1.55
CA LEU A 163 3.70 0.18 0.23
C LEU A 163 2.41 -0.63 0.02
N HIS A 164 1.30 0.10 -0.20
CA HIS A 164 0.02 -0.49 -0.59
C HIS A 164 -0.26 -0.28 -2.08
N VAL A 165 -0.72 -1.31 -2.78
CA VAL A 165 -1.14 -1.25 -4.18
C VAL A 165 -2.67 -1.20 -4.28
N ASP A 166 -3.19 -0.08 -4.76
CA ASP A 166 -4.60 0.03 -5.12
C ASP A 166 -4.78 -0.31 -6.61
N ALA A 167 -5.26 -1.51 -6.89
CA ALA A 167 -5.57 -2.00 -8.22
C ALA A 167 -7.07 -2.31 -8.40
N ALA A 168 -7.96 -1.53 -7.76
CA ALA A 168 -9.39 -1.84 -7.67
C ALA A 168 -10.08 -2.15 -9.02
N TYR A 169 -9.68 -1.45 -10.10
CA TYR A 169 -10.21 -1.68 -11.45
C TYR A 169 -9.27 -2.56 -12.29
N ALA A 170 -8.00 -2.15 -12.44
CA ALA A 170 -7.09 -2.82 -13.37
C ALA A 170 -6.61 -4.20 -12.87
N GLY A 171 -6.77 -4.51 -11.57
CA GLY A 171 -6.33 -5.78 -10.98
C GLY A 171 -6.91 -7.00 -11.70
N SER A 172 -8.17 -6.95 -12.13
CA SER A 172 -8.78 -8.05 -12.88
C SER A 172 -8.10 -8.32 -14.22
N ALA A 173 -7.47 -7.32 -14.86
CA ALA A 173 -6.77 -7.51 -16.12
C ALA A 173 -5.50 -8.36 -15.96
N PHE A 174 -4.92 -8.43 -14.76
CA PHE A 174 -3.67 -9.16 -14.51
C PHE A 174 -3.84 -10.69 -14.52
N ILE A 175 -5.08 -11.20 -14.60
CA ILE A 175 -5.30 -12.60 -14.92
C ILE A 175 -4.76 -12.96 -16.32
N CYS A 176 -4.74 -11.98 -17.22
CA CYS A 176 -4.21 -12.11 -18.57
C CYS A 176 -2.70 -11.78 -18.57
N PRO A 177 -1.82 -12.73 -18.93
CA PRO A 177 -0.36 -12.53 -18.89
C PRO A 177 0.14 -11.28 -19.62
N GLU A 178 -0.51 -10.89 -20.71
CA GLU A 178 -0.14 -9.73 -21.53
C GLU A 178 -0.25 -8.39 -20.78
N TYR A 179 -1.06 -8.30 -19.71
CA TYR A 179 -1.19 -7.09 -18.89
C TYR A 179 -0.35 -7.10 -17.62
N ARG A 180 0.26 -8.23 -17.24
CA ARG A 180 1.01 -8.35 -15.96
C ARG A 180 2.24 -7.46 -15.87
N HIS A 181 2.80 -7.02 -16.99
CA HIS A 181 3.89 -6.05 -17.01
C HIS A 181 3.51 -4.69 -16.37
N LEU A 182 2.22 -4.40 -16.20
CA LEU A 182 1.72 -3.19 -15.54
C LEU A 182 1.81 -3.25 -14.01
N MET A 183 2.04 -4.43 -13.44
CA MET A 183 2.25 -4.63 -12.00
C MET A 183 3.70 -5.02 -11.65
N THR A 184 4.66 -4.80 -12.55
CA THR A 184 6.09 -4.97 -12.24
C THR A 184 6.47 -4.16 -11.00
N GLY A 185 7.08 -4.83 -10.01
CA GLY A 185 7.38 -4.25 -8.70
C GLY A 185 6.44 -4.68 -7.57
N VAL A 186 5.38 -5.46 -7.85
CA VAL A 186 4.42 -5.94 -6.83
C VAL A 186 5.06 -6.77 -5.72
N GLU A 187 6.19 -7.40 -6.00
CA GLU A 187 7.00 -8.12 -5.01
C GLU A 187 7.58 -7.22 -3.90
N LYS A 188 7.59 -5.90 -4.12
CA LYS A 188 8.03 -4.89 -3.15
C LYS A 188 6.88 -4.31 -2.32
N ALA A 189 5.64 -4.70 -2.63
CA ALA A 189 4.46 -4.24 -1.90
C ALA A 189 4.28 -5.02 -0.59
N ASP A 190 3.72 -4.36 0.43
CA ASP A 190 3.31 -5.00 1.68
C ASP A 190 1.84 -5.43 1.64
N SER A 191 1.00 -4.84 0.76
CA SER A 191 -0.44 -5.12 0.66
C SER A 191 -1.09 -4.69 -0.65
#